data_AF-A0A535EXH6-F1
#
_entry.id   AF-A0A535EXH6-F1
#
_cell.length_a   1.000
_cell.length_b   1.000
_cell.length_c   1.000
_cell.angle_alpha   90.00
_cell.angle_beta   90.00
_cell.angle_gamma   90.00
#
_symmetry.space_group_name_H-M   'P 1'
#
loop_
_entity.id
_entity.type
_entity.pdbx_description
1 polymer ?
#
loop_
_entity_poly.entity_id
_entity_poly.type
_entity_poly.pdbx_seq_one_letter_code
_entity_poly.pdbx_strand_id
1 'polypeptide(L)'
;KVFANLGVDLHKARRAVESFIGRGDHIVLGEIGLTPSAKMVIKLSGDCARHLNHHAIGTEHLLLGLIHEKNCIAAGVLESLGINLAQVHKLTFQMSNQTGQSEP
;
A
#
# COMPACT_ATOMS: atom_id res chain seq x y z
N LYS A 1 10.95 1.56 2.37
CA LYS A 1 11.47 2.47 3.42
C LYS A 1 10.50 2.58 4.60
N VAL A 2 9.23 2.95 4.38
CA VAL A 2 8.22 3.06 5.46
C VAL A 2 8.12 1.81 6.33
N PHE A 3 7.87 0.63 5.74
CA PHE A 3 7.75 -0.62 6.51
C PHE A 3 9.03 -1.02 7.23
N ALA A 4 10.20 -0.80 6.61
CA ALA A 4 11.48 -1.06 7.25
C ALA A 4 11.69 -0.18 8.51
N ASN A 5 11.30 1.10 8.45
CA ASN A 5 11.33 2.01 9.59
C ASN A 5 10.36 1.59 10.72
N LEU A 6 9.34 0.79 10.38
CA LEU A 6 8.38 0.21 11.33
C LEU A 6 8.76 -1.21 11.76
N GLY A 7 9.98 -1.68 11.43
CA GLY A 7 10.45 -3.01 11.80
C GLY A 7 9.75 -4.15 11.06
N VAL A 8 9.26 -3.88 9.84
CA VAL A 8 8.66 -4.88 8.96
C VAL A 8 9.48 -5.04 7.69
N ASP A 9 10.10 -6.21 7.58
CA ASP A 9 10.75 -6.67 6.37
C ASP A 9 9.77 -7.43 5.45
N LEU A 10 10.25 -7.77 4.25
CA LEU A 10 9.48 -8.50 3.26
C LEU A 10 9.04 -9.89 3.75
N HIS A 11 9.87 -10.57 4.54
CA HIS A 11 9.58 -11.91 5.01
C HIS A 11 8.43 -11.90 6.04
N LYS A 12 8.47 -10.97 6.99
CA LYS A 12 7.40 -10.72 7.97
C LYS A 12 6.11 -10.30 7.28
N ALA A 13 6.17 -9.40 6.29
CA ALA A 13 5.01 -8.99 5.52
C ALA A 13 4.37 -10.16 4.76
N ARG A 14 5.19 -10.95 4.05
CA ARG A 14 4.72 -12.12 3.29
C ARG A 14 4.03 -13.15 4.19
N ARG A 15 4.65 -13.51 5.33
CA ARG A 15 4.05 -14.45 6.28
C ARG A 15 2.70 -13.95 6.81
N ALA A 16 2.57 -12.66 7.08
CA ALA A 16 1.31 -12.10 7.56
C ALA A 16 0.19 -12.18 6.50
N VAL A 17 0.51 -11.87 5.24
CA VAL A 17 -0.45 -12.04 4.13
C VAL A 17 -0.85 -13.50 3.97
N GLU A 18 0.11 -14.42 3.98
CA GLU A 18 -0.13 -15.86 3.87
C GLU A 18 -0.95 -16.38 5.06
N SER A 19 -0.77 -15.83 6.26
CA SER A 19 -1.59 -16.20 7.42
C SER A 19 -3.03 -15.70 7.33
N PHE A 20 -3.27 -14.59 6.63
CA PHE A 20 -4.61 -14.01 6.48
C PHE A 20 -5.41 -14.66 5.34
N ILE A 21 -4.76 -14.92 4.20
CA ILE A 21 -5.43 -15.40 2.98
C ILE A 21 -5.14 -16.88 2.69
N GLY A 22 -4.05 -17.41 3.24
CA GLY A 22 -3.51 -18.70 2.83
C GLY A 22 -2.56 -18.56 1.64
N ARG A 23 -1.93 -19.68 1.28
CA ARG A 23 -1.23 -19.85 0.02
C ARG A 23 -2.17 -20.55 -0.96
N GLY A 24 -2.22 -20.08 -2.20
CA GLY A 24 -2.94 -20.81 -3.25
C GLY A 24 -2.36 -22.21 -3.40
N ASP A 25 -3.22 -23.22 -3.43
CA ASP A 25 -2.87 -24.62 -3.61
C ASP A 25 -2.98 -25.07 -5.07
N HIS A 26 -3.68 -24.31 -5.91
CA HIS A 26 -3.94 -24.61 -7.31
C HIS A 26 -3.31 -23.59 -8.26
N ILE A 27 -2.89 -24.07 -9.43
CA ILE A 27 -2.41 -23.21 -10.52
C ILE A 27 -3.64 -22.56 -11.17
N VAL A 28 -3.70 -21.23 -11.12
CA VAL A 28 -4.70 -20.46 -11.86
C VAL A 28 -4.24 -20.35 -13.32
N LEU A 29 -5.01 -20.96 -14.22
CA LEU A 29 -4.83 -20.83 -15.67
C LEU A 29 -5.73 -19.70 -16.18
N GLY A 30 -5.13 -18.62 -16.69
CA GLY A 30 -5.85 -17.46 -17.23
C GLY A 30 -5.35 -16.12 -16.68
N GLU A 31 -6.05 -15.04 -16.99
CA GLU A 31 -5.71 -13.69 -16.51
C GLU A 31 -6.16 -13.50 -15.06
N ILE A 32 -5.24 -13.04 -14.21
CA ILE A 32 -5.54 -12.63 -12.84
C ILE A 32 -5.95 -11.16 -12.86
N GLY A 33 -7.27 -10.92 -12.80
CA GLY A 33 -7.82 -9.58 -12.73
C GLY A 33 -7.62 -8.89 -11.37
N LEU A 34 -7.71 -7.57 -11.38
CA LEU A 34 -7.74 -6.78 -10.14
C LEU A 34 -9.06 -6.96 -9.39
N THR A 35 -8.98 -7.15 -8.08
CA THR A 35 -10.16 -7.10 -7.20
C THR A 35 -10.80 -5.70 -7.21
N PRO A 36 -12.09 -5.57 -6.86
CA PRO A 36 -12.73 -4.25 -6.71
C PRO A 36 -11.94 -3.31 -5.79
N SER A 37 -11.47 -3.81 -4.65
CA SER A 37 -10.65 -3.05 -3.71
C SER A 37 -9.31 -2.62 -4.34
N ALA A 38 -8.64 -3.48 -5.10
CA ALA A 38 -7.39 -3.12 -5.77
C ALA A 38 -7.59 -2.01 -6.83
N LYS A 39 -8.69 -2.05 -7.59
CA LYS A 39 -9.04 -0.96 -8.52
C LYS A 39 -9.27 0.36 -7.78
N MET A 40 -9.94 0.30 -6.62
CA MET A 40 -10.18 1.47 -5.79
C MET A 40 -8.89 2.05 -5.22
N VAL A 41 -7.96 1.20 -4.76
CA VAL A 41 -6.62 1.62 -4.31
C VAL A 41 -5.90 2.41 -5.40
N ILE A 42 -5.90 1.93 -6.65
CA ILE A 42 -5.25 2.63 -7.77
C ILE A 42 -5.91 4.00 -8.01
N LYS A 43 -7.25 4.07 -7.98
CA LYS A 43 -7.98 5.32 -8.12
C LYS A 43 -7.59 6.32 -7.02
N LEU A 44 -7.64 5.90 -5.76
CA LEU A 44 -7.26 6.72 -4.61
C LEU A 44 -5.81 7.20 -4.69
N SER A 45 -4.91 6.35 -5.20
CA SER A 45 -3.50 6.72 -5.41
C SER A 45 -3.34 7.84 -6.45
N GLY A 46 -4.13 7.79 -7.53
CA GLY A 46 -4.17 8.87 -8.52
C GLY A 46 -4.71 10.17 -7.95
N ASP A 47 -5.74 10.10 -7.12
CA ASP A 47 -6.31 11.28 -6.45
C ASP A 47 -5.31 11.88 -5.44
N CYS A 48 -4.58 11.05 -4.69
CA CYS A 48 -3.48 11.50 -3.82
C CYS A 48 -2.37 12.21 -4.61
N ALA A 49 -1.94 11.66 -5.75
CA ALA A 49 -0.92 12.28 -6.59
C ALA A 49 -1.37 13.67 -7.07
N ARG A 50 -2.62 13.79 -7.54
CA ARG A 50 -3.19 15.07 -7.97
C ARG A 50 -3.28 16.09 -6.84
N HIS A 51 -3.74 15.68 -5.65
CA HIS A 51 -3.82 16.57 -4.49
C HIS A 51 -2.45 17.06 -4.02
N LEU A 52 -1.39 16.29 -4.27
CA LEU A 52 -0.01 16.65 -3.98
C LEU A 52 0.69 17.38 -5.15
N ASN A 53 -0.02 17.65 -6.25
CA ASN A 53 0.52 18.23 -7.49
C ASN A 53 1.68 17.41 -8.10
N HIS A 54 1.65 16.08 -7.96
CA HIS A 54 2.60 15.18 -8.62
C HIS A 54 2.02 14.68 -9.95
N HIS A 55 2.84 14.72 -11.01
CA HIS A 55 2.42 14.32 -12.35
C HIS A 55 2.30 12.81 -12.53
N ALA A 56 2.89 12.00 -11.64
CA ALA A 56 2.89 10.55 -11.69
C ALA A 56 2.53 9.88 -10.35
N ILE A 57 2.04 8.64 -10.43
CA ILE A 57 1.76 7.80 -9.26
C ILE A 57 3.07 7.13 -8.82
N GLY A 58 3.64 7.58 -7.71
CA GLY A 58 4.74 6.93 -7.01
C GLY A 58 4.28 5.83 -6.04
N THR A 59 5.24 5.12 -5.45
CA THR A 59 4.97 4.06 -4.47
C THR A 59 4.36 4.59 -3.17
N GLU A 60 4.61 5.86 -2.85
CA GLU A 60 4.05 6.59 -1.72
C GLU A 60 2.55 6.81 -1.91
N HIS A 61 2.14 7.22 -3.11
CA HIS A 61 0.72 7.37 -3.44
C HIS A 61 -0.01 6.03 -3.40
N LEU A 62 0.63 4.98 -3.91
CA LEU A 62 0.09 3.63 -3.84
C LEU A 62 -0.13 3.19 -2.39
N LEU A 63 0.86 3.43 -1.52
CA LEU A 63 0.74 3.10 -0.10
C LEU A 63 -0.33 3.95 0.61
N LEU A 64 -0.46 5.23 0.28
CA LEU A 64 -1.54 6.10 0.79
C LEU A 64 -2.93 5.59 0.34
N GLY A 65 -3.10 5.22 -0.93
CA GLY A 65 -4.34 4.62 -1.42
C GLY A 65 -4.64 3.27 -0.75
N LEU A 66 -3.60 2.46 -0.51
CA LEU A 66 -3.72 1.13 0.09
C LEU A 66 -4.24 1.19 1.54
N ILE A 67 -3.74 2.15 2.34
CA ILE A 67 -4.19 2.31 3.73
C ILE A 67 -5.50 3.10 3.86
N HIS A 68 -5.90 3.83 2.81
CA HIS A 68 -7.15 4.59 2.79
C HIS A 68 -8.36 3.73 2.37
N GLU A 69 -8.13 2.69 1.55
CA GLU A 69 -9.17 1.77 1.15
C GLU A 69 -9.57 0.84 2.31
N LYS A 70 -10.71 1.13 2.93
CA LYS A 70 -11.21 0.42 4.13
C LYS A 70 -11.48 -1.07 3.90
N ASN A 71 -11.80 -1.47 2.67
CA ASN A 71 -12.09 -2.86 2.33
C ASN A 71 -10.85 -3.62 1.84
N CYS A 72 -9.67 -3.01 1.93
CA CYS A 72 -8.44 -3.68 1.58
C CYS A 72 -7.95 -4.55 2.74
N ILE A 73 -7.59 -5.80 2.42
CA ILE A 73 -6.92 -6.75 3.33
C ILE A 73 -5.64 -6.18 3.95
N ALA A 74 -5.00 -5.21 3.28
CA ALA A 74 -3.72 -4.67 3.70
C ALA A 74 -3.81 -3.98 5.06
N ALA A 75 -4.91 -3.30 5.36
CA ALA A 75 -5.13 -2.67 6.66
C ALA A 75 -5.07 -3.72 7.80
N GLY A 76 -5.84 -4.80 7.68
CA GLY A 76 -5.84 -5.89 8.66
C GLY A 76 -4.50 -6.60 8.78
N VAL A 77 -3.79 -6.79 7.65
CA VAL A 77 -2.44 -7.37 7.67
C VAL A 77 -1.45 -6.46 8.42
N LEU A 78 -1.46 -5.15 8.16
CA LEU A 78 -0.58 -4.20 8.85
C LEU A 78 -0.90 -4.13 10.35
N GLU A 79 -2.19 -4.09 10.71
CA GLU A 79 -2.63 -4.10 12.11
C GLU A 79 -2.20 -5.39 12.84
N SER A 80 -2.28 -6.55 12.17
CA SER A 80 -1.81 -7.83 12.73
C SER A 80 -0.30 -7.85 13.01
N LEU A 81 0.47 -7.02 12.31
CA LEU A 81 1.89 -6.83 12.53
C LEU A 81 2.19 -5.81 13.65
N GLY A 82 1.15 -5.29 14.30
CA GLY A 82 1.24 -4.26 15.35
C GLY A 82 1.46 -2.85 14.80
N ILE A 83 1.21 -2.64 13.50
CA ILE A 83 1.44 -1.33 12.87
C ILE A 83 0.19 -0.47 12.99
N ASN A 84 0.38 0.77 13.45
CA ASN A 84 -0.67 1.78 13.45
C ASN A 84 -0.78 2.44 12.06
N LEU A 85 -1.95 2.37 11.43
CA LEU A 85 -2.19 2.94 10.10
C LEU A 85 -2.00 4.47 10.05
N ALA A 86 -2.28 5.19 11.14
CA ALA A 86 -2.03 6.63 11.21
C ALA A 86 -0.54 6.96 11.18
N GLN A 87 0.32 6.10 11.76
CA GLN A 87 1.77 6.24 11.65
C GLN A 87 2.26 5.98 10.23
N VAL A 88 1.73 4.95 9.56
CA VAL A 88 2.03 4.67 8.15
C VAL A 88 1.65 5.86 7.27
N HIS A 89 0.45 6.40 7.46
CA HIS A 89 -0.02 7.58 6.73
C HIS A 89 0.93 8.77 6.93
N LYS A 90 1.25 9.10 8.18
CA LYS A 90 2.14 10.22 8.51
C LYS A 90 3.51 10.07 7.87
N LEU A 91 4.16 8.91 8.00
CA LEU A 91 5.49 8.67 7.44
C LEU A 91 5.48 8.70 5.91
N THR A 92 4.46 8.12 5.30
CA THR A 92 4.32 8.08 3.84
C THR A 92 4.08 9.48 3.27
N PHE A 93 3.21 10.26 3.91
CA PHE A 93 2.92 11.64 3.52
C PHE A 93 4.15 12.54 3.66
N GLN A 94 4.97 12.34 4.69
CA GLN A 94 6.24 13.05 4.84
C GLN A 94 7.22 12.72 3.72
N MET A 95 7.27 11.47 3.26
CA MET A 95 8.12 11.05 2.15
C MET A 95 7.63 11.59 0.80
N SER A 96 6.30 11.62 0.57
CA SER A 96 5.76 12.17 -0.68
C SER A 96 6.03 13.66 -0.82
N ASN A 97 6.03 14.43 0.28
CA ASN A 97 6.32 15.87 0.21
C ASN A 97 7.79 16.18 -0.12
N GLN A 98 8.69 15.18 -0.04
CA GLN A 98 10.11 15.33 -0.38
C GLN A 98 10.39 14.98 -1.86
N THR A 99 9.57 14.15 -2.49
CA THR A 99 9.75 13.71 -3.88
C THR A 99 9.18 14.71 -4.90
N GLY A 100 8.22 15.56 -4.51
CA GLY A 100 7.65 16.62 -5.35
C GLY A 100 8.55 17.83 -5.63
N GLN A 101 9.72 17.93 -4.99
CA GLN A 101 10.68 19.03 -5.19
C GLN A 101 11.81 18.69 -6.19
N SER A 102 11.76 17.50 -6.81
CA SER A 102 12.87 16.97 -7.62
C SER A 102 12.54 16.72 -9.09
N GLU A 103 11.39 17.15 -9.60
CA GLU A 103 11.12 17.16 -11.05
C GLU A 103 11.25 18.60 -11.59
N PRO A 104 12.19 18.84 -12.54
CA PRO A 104 12.35 20.15 -13.21
C PRO A 104 11.25 20.44 -14.22
#